data_AF-X5PA59-F1
#
_entry.id   AF-X5PA59-F1
#
_cell.length_a   1.000
_cell.length_b   1.000
_cell.length_c   1.000
_cell.angle_alpha   90.00
_cell.angle_beta   90.00
_cell.angle_gamma   90.00
#
_symmetry.space_group_name_H-M   'P 1'
#
loop_
_entity.id
_entity.type
_entity.pdbx_description
1 polymer ?
#
loop_
_entity_poly.entity_id
_entity_poly.type
_entity_poly.pdbx_seq_one_letter_code
_entity_poly.pdbx_strand_id
1 'polypeptide(L)' 'MKKGQQIELTGEITRVDEEGGRVTVDLGPLVTIDIDKVRLVEKYRTPKRKKPLRDMVD' A
#
# COMPACT_ATOMS: atom_id res chain seq x y z
N MET A 1 3.53 25.51 6.55
CA MET A 1 4.12 24.37 7.29
C MET A 1 5.05 24.90 8.35
N LYS A 2 4.93 24.44 9.60
CA LYS A 2 5.86 24.79 10.70
C LYS A 2 6.45 23.49 11.28
N LYS A 3 7.69 23.56 11.77
CA LYS A 3 8.33 22.42 12.45
C LYS A 3 7.46 21.96 13.63
N GLY A 4 7.24 20.66 13.75
CA GLY A 4 6.44 20.04 14.83
C GLY A 4 4.96 19.83 14.49
N GLN A 5 4.48 20.29 13.34
CA GLN A 5 3.13 19.99 12.89
C GLN A 5 3.04 18.53 12.43
N GLN A 6 2.02 17.80 12.89
CA GLN A 6 1.69 16.46 12.40
C GLN A 6 0.97 16.56 11.05
N ILE A 7 1.37 15.72 10.09
CA ILE A 7 0.79 15.64 8.76
C ILE A 7 0.56 14.16 8.45
N GLU A 8 -0.57 13.83 7.84
CA GLU A 8 -0.86 12.48 7.37
C GLU A 8 -0.24 12.27 5.98
N LEU A 9 0.50 11.18 5.81
CA LEU A 9 1.01 10.72 4.52
C LEU A 9 0.25 9.47 4.13
N THR A 10 -0.27 9.46 2.90
CA THR A 10 -0.95 8.29 2.32
C THR A 10 -0.19 7.86 1.06
N GLY A 11 -0.04 6.55 0.89
CA GLY A 11 0.68 5.94 -0.22
C GLY A 11 0.39 4.45 -0.31
N GLU A 12 0.72 3.85 -1.45
CA GLU A 12 0.55 2.42 -1.65
C GLU A 12 1.71 1.65 -1.01
N ILE A 13 1.39 0.56 -0.32
CA ILE A 13 2.41 -0.36 0.18
C ILE A 13 2.87 -1.25 -0.97
N THR A 14 4.13 -1.09 -1.38
CA THR A 14 4.72 -1.86 -2.48
C THR A 14 5.48 -3.09 -2.01
N ARG A 15 5.94 -3.10 -0.74
CA ARG A 15 6.61 -4.24 -0.11
C ARG A 15 6.31 -4.30 1.39
N VAL A 16 6.12 -5.51 1.89
CA VAL A 16 6.07 -5.83 3.32
C VAL A 16 7.21 -6.79 3.63
N ASP A 17 8.06 -6.41 4.57
CA ASP A 17 9.11 -7.25 5.13
C ASP A 17 8.68 -7.69 6.53
N GLU A 18 8.06 -8.86 6.60
CA GLU A 18 7.48 -9.41 7.83
C GLU A 18 8.55 -9.80 8.85
N GLU A 19 9.73 -10.24 8.39
CA GLU A 19 10.85 -10.62 9.25
C GLU A 19 11.51 -9.38 9.86
N GLY A 20 11.68 -8.33 9.06
CA GLY A 20 12.26 -7.06 9.49
C GLY A 20 11.28 -6.09 10.16
N GLY A 21 9.98 -6.39 10.17
CA GLY A 21 8.93 -5.51 10.73
C GLY A 21 8.79 -4.18 9.98
N ARG A 22 9.09 -4.17 8.68
CA ARG A 22 9.17 -2.95 7.86
C ARG A 22 8.23 -2.97 6.67
N VAL A 23 7.78 -1.80 6.28
CA VAL A 23 6.94 -1.59 5.09
C VAL A 23 7.60 -0.57 4.18
N THR A 24 7.49 -0.80 2.87
CA THR A 24 7.89 0.17 1.85
C THR A 24 6.64 0.80 1.26
N VAL A 25 6.56 2.12 1.34
CA VAL A 25 5.46 2.93 0.82
C VAL A 25 5.94 3.72 -0.38
N ASP A 26 5.15 3.74 -1.44
CA ASP A 26 5.37 4.62 -2.59
C ASP A 26 4.72 5.99 -2.34
N LEU A 27 5.56 7.03 -2.27
CA LEU A 27 5.16 8.43 -2.19
C LEU A 27 5.67 9.24 -3.41
N GLY A 28 6.08 8.55 -4.48
CA GLY A 28 6.93 9.05 -5.56
C GLY A 28 8.34 8.43 -5.44
N PRO A 29 9.11 8.77 -4.39
CA PRO A 29 10.22 7.94 -3.95
C PRO A 29 9.74 6.78 -3.07
N LEU A 30 10.45 5.66 -3.11
CA LEU A 30 10.21 4.53 -2.22
C LEU A 30 10.78 4.84 -0.83
N VAL A 31 9.93 4.76 0.19
CA VAL A 31 10.29 5.03 1.58
C VAL A 31 10.01 3.80 2.44
N THR A 32 11.04 3.31 3.14
CA THR A 32 10.93 2.18 4.08
C THR A 32 10.77 2.70 5.50
N ILE A 33 9.75 2.24 6.20
CA ILE A 33 9.38 2.67 7.55
C ILE A 33 9.02 1.44 8.40
N ASP A 34 9.25 1.48 9.70
CA ASP A 34 8.79 0.43 10.63
C ASP A 34 7.26 0.38 10.69
N ILE A 35 6.71 -0.83 10.80
CA ILE A 35 5.27 -1.08 10.73
C ILE A 35 4.48 -0.39 11.86
N ASP A 36 5.10 -0.22 13.04
CA ASP A 36 4.48 0.42 14.21
C ASP A 36 4.29 1.95 14.05
N LYS A 37 4.88 2.53 13.00
CA LYS A 37 4.78 3.96 12.70
C LYS A 37 3.76 4.27 11.61
N VAL A 38 3.15 3.26 11.01
CA VAL A 38 2.14 3.42 9.96
C VAL A 38 0.78 2.95 10.44
N ARG A 39 -0.28 3.51 9.86
CA ARG A 39 -1.65 3.05 10.05
C ARG A 39 -2.19 2.57 8.71
N LEU A 40 -2.72 1.35 8.69
CA LEU A 40 -3.41 0.84 7.50
C LEU A 40 -4.70 1.66 7.29
N VAL A 41 -4.76 2.41 6.20
CA VAL A 41 -5.93 3.24 5.85
C VAL A 41 -6.99 2.41 5.13
N GLU A 42 -6.58 1.66 4.11
CA GLU A 42 -7.44 0.74 3.37
C GLU A 42 -6.76 -0.62 3.23
N LYS A 43 -7.50 -1.69 3.48
CA LYS A 43 -6.98 -3.05 3.27
C LYS A 43 -6.88 -3.33 1.78
N TYR A 44 -5.70 -3.75 1.33
CA TYR A 44 -5.49 -4.16 -0.06
C TYR A 44 -6.57 -5.17 -0.50
N ARG A 45 -7.24 -4.86 -1.60
CA ARG A 45 -8.18 -5.77 -2.28
C ARG A 45 -7.56 -6.22 -3.57
N THR A 46 -7.23 -7.51 -3.66
CA THR A 46 -6.73 -8.11 -4.89
C THR A 46 -7.70 -7.78 -6.04
N PRO A 47 -7.21 -7.28 -7.18
CA PRO A 47 -8.06 -6.98 -8.31
C PRO A 47 -8.84 -8.23 -8.71
N LYS A 48 -10.18 -8.14 -8.69
CA LYS A 48 -11.03 -9.23 -9.14
C LYS A 48 -10.70 -9.50 -10.61
N ARG A 49 -10.37 -10.75 -10.94
CA ARG A 49 -10.15 -11.19 -12.32
C ARG A 49 -11.35 -10.74 -13.16
N LYS A 50 -11.11 -9.94 -14.19
CA LYS A 50 -12.16 -9.56 -15.14
C LYS A 50 -12.67 -10.84 -15.82
N LYS A 51 -13.99 -11.02 -15.88
CA LYS A 51 -14.59 -12.09 -16.68
C LYS A 51 -14.10 -11.89 -18.12
N PRO A 52 -13.48 -12.91 -18.76
CA PRO A 52 -13.08 -12.78 -20.15
C PRO A 52 -14.29 -12.41 -21.00
N LEU A 53 -14.12 -11.44 -21.90
CA LEU A 53 -15.16 -10.94 -22.81
C LEU A 53 -15.43 -11.87 -24.01
N ARG A 54 -14.79 -13.05 -24.05
CA ARG A 54 -14.95 -14.04 -25.13
C ARG A 54 -15.71 -15.25 -24.61
N ASP A 55 -16.60 -15.74 -25.47
CA ASP A 55 -17.79 -16.51 -25.15
C ASP A 55 -17.52 -17.79 -24.37
N MET A 56 -18.39 -18.02 -23.39
CA MET A 56 -18.65 -19.35 -22.87
C MET A 56 -19.18 -20.15 -24.06
N VAL A 57 -18.38 -21.11 -24.55
CA VAL A 57 -18.88 -22.06 -25.54
C VAL A 57 -20.01 -22.86 -24.87
N ASP A 58 -21.18 -22.85 -25.50
CA ASP A 58 -22.34 -23.67 -25.13
C ASP A 58 -22.00 -25.17 -25.14
#